data_AF-A0A747FJQ8-F1
#
_entry.id   AF-A0A747FJQ8-F1
#
_cell.length_a   1.000
_cell.length_b   1.000
_cell.length_c   1.000
_cell.angle_alpha   90.00
_cell.angle_beta   90.00
_cell.angle_gamma   90.00
#
_symmetry.space_group_name_H-M   'P 1'
#
loop_
_entity.id
_entity.type
_entity.pdbx_description
1 polymer ?
#
loop_
_entity_poly.entity_id
_entity_poly.type
_entity_poly.pdbx_seq_one_letter_code
_entity_poly.pdbx_strand_id
1 'polypeptide(L)' 'DGLLLQDDIRLGMLMLISHFYENRSSVTEVEKLDMPQSFGWLVGPYRYFPQ' A
#
# COMPACT_ATOMS: atom_id res chain seq x y z
N ASP A 1 -12.67 -12.23 19.09
CA ASP A 1 -12.43 -10.91 18.49
C ASP A 1 -11.70 -11.03 17.18
N GLY A 2 -12.39 -10.73 16.08
CA GLY A 2 -11.76 -10.64 14.76
C GLY A 2 -11.03 -9.32 14.61
N LEU A 3 -9.91 -9.32 13.90
CA LEU A 3 -9.19 -8.10 13.54
C LEU A 3 -10.10 -7.20 12.71
N LEU A 4 -10.56 -6.08 13.29
CA LEU A 4 -11.42 -5.12 12.61
C LEU A 4 -10.59 -4.33 11.59
N LEU A 5 -10.49 -4.85 10.36
CA LEU A 5 -9.89 -4.14 9.24
C LEU A 5 -10.83 -3.00 8.81
N GLN A 6 -10.47 -1.76 9.12
CA GLN A 6 -11.16 -0.58 8.58
C GLN A 6 -11.06 -0.55 7.05
N ASP A 7 -12.09 0.02 6.41
CA ASP A 7 -12.24 0.05 4.95
C ASP A 7 -11.04 0.72 4.26
N ASP A 8 -10.39 1.68 4.92
CA ASP A 8 -9.19 2.36 4.42
C ASP A 8 -7.99 1.42 4.28
N ILE A 9 -7.82 0.49 5.24
CA ILE A 9 -6.75 -0.51 5.20
C ILE A 9 -7.01 -1.49 4.05
N ARG A 10 -8.27 -1.88 3.86
CA ARG A 10 -8.68 -2.74 2.74
C ARG A 10 -8.41 -2.06 1.40
N LEU A 11 -8.72 -0.76 1.29
CA LEU A 11 -8.44 0.03 0.09
C LEU A 11 -6.93 0.16 -0.18
N GLY A 12 -6.13 0.42 0.86
CA GLY A 12 -4.68 0.42 0.76
C GLY A 12 -4.13 -0.92 0.27
N MET A 13 -4.60 -2.04 0.83
CA MET A 13 -4.21 -3.37 0.37
C MET A 13 -4.55 -3.63 -1.09
N LEU A 14 -5.73 -3.21 -1.56
CA LEU A 14 -6.12 -3.35 -2.96
C LEU A 14 -5.22 -2.52 -3.89
N MET A 15 -4.88 -1.29 -3.53
CA MET A 15 -3.94 -0.46 -4.30
C MET A 15 -2.55 -1.12 -4.41
N LEU A 16 -2.07 -1.73 -3.31
CA LEU A 16 -0.79 -2.44 -3.31
C LEU A 16 -0.82 -3.68 -4.21
N ILE A 17 -1.90 -4.44 -4.16
CA ILE A 17 -2.08 -5.63 -5.02
C ILE A 17 -2.14 -5.21 -6.50
N SER A 18 -2.89 -4.16 -6.84
CA SER A 18 -2.93 -3.61 -8.20
C SER A 18 -1.54 -3.16 -8.67
N HIS A 19 -0.80 -2.46 -7.82
CA HIS A 19 0.56 -2.01 -8.13
C HIS A 19 1.51 -3.20 -8.42
N PHE A 20 1.45 -4.27 -7.64
CA PHE A 20 2.27 -5.47 -7.90
C PHE A 20 1.78 -6.30 -9.10
N TYR A 21 0.49 -6.26 -9.42
CA TYR A 21 -0.03 -6.93 -10.61
C TYR A 21 0.48 -6.28 -11.90
N GLU A 22 0.50 -4.94 -11.93
CA GLU A 22 1.00 -4.15 -13.05
C GLU A 22 2.53 -4.22 -13.16
N ASN A 23 3.25 -4.23 -12.04
CA ASN A 23 4.71 -4.24 -11.98
C ASN A 23 5.24 -5.64 -11.61
N ARG A 24 5.20 -6.58 -12.57
CA ARG A 24 5.66 -7.97 -12.35
C ARG A 24 7.18 -8.14 -12.26
N SER A 25 7.96 -7.12 -12.61
CA SER A 25 9.42 -7.14 -12.54
C SER A 25 9.89 -6.14 -11.48
N SER A 26 10.74 -6.59 -10.55
CA SER A 26 11.37 -5.73 -9.52
C SER A 26 12.27 -4.63 -10.12
N VAL A 27 12.54 -4.73 -11.42
CA VAL A 27 13.37 -3.79 -12.20
C VAL A 27 12.67 -3.52 -13.53
N THR A 28 12.01 -2.37 -13.62
CA THR A 28 11.72 -1.71 -14.90
C THR A 28 12.72 -0.56 -15.04
N GLU A 29 13.40 -0.44 -16.19
CA GLU A 29 14.41 0.60 -16.46
C GLU A 29 13.80 2.02 -16.53
N VAL A 30 12.48 2.11 -16.66
CA VAL A 30 11.73 3.36 -16.59
C VAL A 30 11.41 3.62 -15.14
N GLU A 31 11.90 4.76 -14.64
CA GLU A 31 11.75 5.35 -13.30
C GLU A 31 10.77 4.60 -12.41
N LYS A 32 11.26 4.14 -11.25
CA LYS A 32 10.43 3.69 -10.13
C LYS A 32 9.45 4.81 -9.80
N LEU A 33 8.28 4.80 -10.43
CA LEU A 33 7.19 5.69 -10.09
C LEU A 33 6.92 5.43 -8.62
N ASP A 34 7.14 6.45 -7.80
CA ASP A 34 6.89 6.36 -6.38
C ASP A 34 5.50 5.80 -6.14
N MET A 35 5.38 4.92 -5.16
CA MET A 35 4.11 4.29 -4.82
C MET A 35 3.07 5.40 -4.62
N PRO A 36 1.83 5.25 -5.16
CA PRO A 36 0.86 6.34 -5.17
C PRO A 36 0.71 6.99 -3.80
N GLN A 37 0.80 8.32 -3.73
CA GLN A 37 0.72 9.09 -2.47
C GLN A 37 -0.53 8.72 -1.64
N SER A 38 -1.61 8.34 -2.32
CA SER A 38 -2.85 7.83 -1.72
C SER A 38 -2.65 6.60 -0.84
N PHE A 39 -1.74 5.66 -1.18
CA PHE A 39 -1.44 4.52 -0.32
C PHE A 39 -0.76 4.97 0.98
N GLY A 40 0.21 5.88 0.89
CA GLY A 40 0.91 6.40 2.07
C GLY A 40 -0.01 7.11 3.05
N TRP A 41 -1.01 7.85 2.55
CA TRP A 41 -2.02 8.50 3.38
C TRP A 41 -3.04 7.53 3.99
N LEU A 42 -3.43 6.48 3.27
CA LEU A 42 -4.37 5.49 3.78
C LEU A 42 -3.75 4.59 4.84
N VAL A 43 -2.49 4.21 4.70
CA VAL A 43 -1.83 3.23 5.60
C VAL A 43 -1.01 3.90 6.70
N GLY A 44 -0.49 5.11 6.46
CA GLY A 44 0.36 5.84 7.40
C GLY A 44 -0.19 5.97 8.83
N PRO A 45 -1.47 6.35 9.03
CA PRO A 45 -2.08 6.48 10.36
C PRO A 45 -2.22 5.16 11.14
N TYR A 46 -2.23 4.03 10.44
CA TYR A 46 -2.36 2.70 11.05
C TYR A 46 -1.01 2.11 11.48
N ARG A 47 0.09 2.83 11.24
CA ARG A 47 1.44 2.37 11.60
C ARG A 47 1.64 2.51 13.11
N TYR A 48 1.78 1.39 13.80
CA TYR A 48 2.15 1.37 15.21
C TYR A 48 3.64 1.71 15.36
N PHE A 49 3.95 2.81 16.05
CA PHE A 49 5.30 3.16 16.47
C PHE A 49 5.47 2.78 17.94
N PRO A 50 6.16 1.66 18.26
CA PRO A 50 6.51 1.37 19.64
C PRO A 50 7.46 2.45 20.17
N GLN A 51 7.15 2.99 21.36
CA GLN A 51 8.05 3.88 22.11
C GLN A 51 9.12 3.08 22.83
#